data_AF-A0A4Q9W0J5-F1
#
_entry.id   AF-A0A4Q9W0J5-F1
#
_cell.length_a   1.000
_cell.length_b   1.000
_cell.length_c   1.000
_cell.angle_alpha   90.00
_cell.angle_beta   90.00
_cell.angle_gamma   90.00
#
_symmetry.space_group_name_H-M   'P 1'
#
loop_
_entity.id
_entity.type
_entity.pdbx_description
1 polymer ?
#
loop_
_entity_poly.entity_id
_entity_poly.type
_entity_poly.pdbx_seq_one_letter_code
_entity_poly.pdbx_strand_id
1 'polypeptide(L)' 'MMEQTDLSLEHLLKNYYETTNEKIVFVNRQGKIIAMNGAAKDILTEEDNYNAMTNAICHRCEGYSNEYD' A
#
# COMPACT_ATOMS: atom_id res chain seq x y z
N MET A 1 36.11 -1.31 -0.33
CA MET A 1 35.38 -1.78 -1.51
C MET A 1 33.91 -1.80 -1.12
N MET A 2 33.09 -0.91 -1.68
CA MET A 2 31.64 -1.00 -1.52
C MET A 2 31.15 -1.85 -2.69
N GLU A 3 30.68 -3.06 -2.40
CA GLU A 3 30.01 -3.89 -3.40
C GLU A 3 28.79 -3.12 -3.92
N GLN A 4 28.78 -2.83 -5.23
CA GLN A 4 27.61 -2.32 -5.91
C GLN A 4 26.58 -3.45 -5.95
N THR A 5 25.62 -3.41 -5.04
CA THR A 5 24.42 -4.24 -5.12
C THR A 5 23.58 -3.70 -6.27
N ASP A 6 23.57 -4.44 -7.37
CA ASP A 6 22.63 -4.26 -8.49
C ASP A 6 21.23 -4.72 -8.03
N LEU A 7 20.70 -4.01 -7.03
CA LEU A 7 19.36 -4.21 -6.51
C LEU A 7 18.41 -3.58 -7.53
N SER A 8 17.81 -4.42 -8.37
CA SER A 8 16.75 -3.98 -9.26
C SER A 8 15.68 -3.22 -8.46
N LEU A 9 15.14 -2.16 -9.05
CA LEU A 9 14.07 -1.37 -8.44
C LEU A 9 12.91 -2.26 -7.97
N GLU A 10 12.60 -3.31 -8.73
CA GLU A 10 11.60 -4.30 -8.37
C GLU A 10 11.91 -5.00 -7.04
N HIS A 11 13.15 -5.45 -6.82
CA HIS A 11 13.56 -6.06 -5.56
C HIS A 11 13.48 -5.08 -4.39
N LEU A 12 13.84 -3.81 -4.61
CA LEU A 12 13.73 -2.78 -3.58
C LEU A 12 12.27 -2.51 -3.21
N LEU A 13 11.40 -2.35 -4.20
CA LEU A 13 9.98 -2.10 -3.99
C LEU A 13 9.29 -3.30 -3.33
N LYS A 14 9.63 -4.52 -3.74
CA LYS A 14 9.10 -5.74 -3.13
C LYS A 14 9.55 -5.88 -1.67
N ASN A 15 10.84 -5.67 -1.40
CA ASN A 15 11.36 -5.72 -0.04
C ASN A 15 10.71 -4.65 0.85
N TYR A 16 10.56 -3.42 0.34
CA TYR A 16 9.84 -2.36 1.05
C TYR A 16 8.39 -2.76 1.34
N TYR A 17 7.66 -3.25 0.33
CA TYR A 17 6.28 -3.71 0.48
C TYR A 17 6.13 -4.77 1.57
N GLU A 18 7.04 -5.75 1.62
CA GLU A 18 6.97 -6.87 2.56
C GLU A 18 7.42 -6.53 3.99
N THR A 19 8.35 -5.59 4.16
CA THR A 19 9.04 -5.38 5.45
C THR A 19 8.68 -4.07 6.16
N THR A 20 8.04 -3.12 5.47
CA THR A 20 7.66 -1.86 6.09
C THR A 20 6.54 -2.03 7.13
N ASN A 21 6.54 -1.18 8.15
CA ASN A 21 5.43 -1.05 9.11
C ASN A 21 4.29 -0.17 8.58
N GLU A 22 4.49 0.47 7.43
CA GLU A 22 3.43 1.18 6.73
C GLU A 22 2.38 0.20 6.18
N LYS A 23 1.12 0.60 6.26
CA LYS A 23 0.00 -0.23 5.82
C LYS A 23 -0.27 0.06 4.35
N ILE A 24 0.07 -0.88 3.48
CA ILE A 24 -0.04 -0.73 2.04
C ILE A 24 -1.21 -1.58 1.55
N VAL A 25 -2.14 -0.95 0.84
CA VAL A 25 -3.35 -1.58 0.30
C VAL A 25 -3.55 -1.14 -1.14
N PHE A 26 -3.82 -2.10 -2.01
CA PHE A 26 -4.22 -1.85 -3.39
C PHE A 26 -5.71 -2.10 -3.55
N VAL A 27 -6.42 -1.15 -4.14
CA VAL A 27 -7.86 -1.23 -4.36
C VAL A 27 -8.19 -1.14 -5.85
N ASN A 28 -9.24 -1.83 -6.27
CA ASN A 28 -9.78 -1.66 -7.61
C ASN A 28 -10.70 -0.42 -7.70
N ARG A 29 -11.22 -0.13 -8.90
CA ARG A 29 -12.14 1.00 -9.15
C ARG A 29 -13.45 0.98 -8.34
N GLN A 30 -13.83 -0.19 -7.82
CA GLN A 30 -15.02 -0.37 -6.99
C GLN A 30 -14.69 -0.23 -5.49
N GLY A 31 -13.43 0.07 -5.14
CA GLY A 31 -12.98 0.17 -3.76
C GLY A 31 -12.68 -1.18 -3.10
N LYS A 32 -12.75 -2.30 -3.84
CA LYS A 32 -12.43 -3.62 -3.30
C LYS A 32 -10.92 -3.80 -3.20
N ILE A 33 -10.45 -4.30 -2.06
CA ILE A 33 -9.04 -4.65 -1.87
C ILE A 33 -8.66 -5.81 -2.80
N ILE A 34 -7.57 -5.64 -3.54
CA ILE A 34 -7.00 -6.65 -4.45
C ILE A 34 -5.63 -7.15 -4.01
N ALA A 35 -4.92 -6.38 -3.17
CA ALA A 35 -3.70 -6.82 -2.50
C ALA A 35 -3.43 -5.97 -1.25
N MET A 36 -2.75 -6.54 -0.26
CA MET A 36 -2.31 -5.84 0.95
C MET A 36 -1.03 -6.46 1.51
N ASN A 37 -0.16 -5.66 2.13
CA ASN A 37 1.04 -6.17 2.77
C ASN A 37 0.75 -6.77 4.15
N GLY A 38 1.75 -7.42 4.75
CA GLY A 38 1.62 -8.03 6.07
C GLY A 38 1.17 -7.03 7.14
N ALA A 39 1.72 -5.81 7.15
CA ALA A 39 1.38 -4.78 8.13
C ALA A 39 -0.08 -4.28 8.04
N ALA A 40 -0.74 -4.42 6.90
CA ALA A 40 -2.14 -4.02 6.71
C ALA A 40 -3.15 -5.09 7.16
N LYS A 41 -2.74 -6.37 7.23
CA LYS A 41 -3.62 -7.49 7.62
C LYS A 41 -4.14 -7.39 9.05
N ASP A 42 -3.41 -6.72 9.93
CA ASP A 42 -3.79 -6.58 11.35
C ASP A 42 -5.01 -5.67 11.56
N ILE A 43 -5.39 -4.86 10.56
CA ILE A 43 -6.49 -3.88 10.66
C ILE A 43 -7.59 -4.13 9.62
N LEU A 44 -7.29 -4.80 8.51
CA LEU A 44 -8.23 -5.03 7.42
C LEU A 44 -8.37 -6.54 7.18
N THR A 45 -9.58 -7.08 7.42
CA THR A 45 -9.91 -8.45 7.01
C THR A 45 -10.24 -8.47 5.52
N GLU A 46 -10.00 -9.61 4.83
CA GLU A 46 -10.33 -9.76 3.40
C GLU A 46 -11.85 -9.61 3.13
N GLU A 47 -12.69 -9.76 4.15
CA GLU A 47 -14.14 -9.65 4.07
C GLU A 47 -14.68 -8.25 4.45
N ASP A 48 -13.93 -7.45 5.21
CA ASP A 48 -14.31 -6.08 5.60
C ASP A 48 -14.09 -5.08 4.47
N ASN A 49 -15.00 -5.18 3.51
CA ASN A 49 -15.24 -4.25 2.44
C ASN A 49 -15.48 -2.84 2.99
N TYR A 50 -14.57 -1.93 2.63
CA TYR A 50 -14.75 -0.49 2.56
C TYR A 50 -15.07 0.23 3.88
N ASN A 51 -16.06 -0.17 4.69
CA ASN A 51 -16.51 0.55 5.90
C ASN A 51 -15.41 0.75 6.97
N ALA A 52 -14.50 -0.21 7.14
CA ALA A 52 -13.33 -0.03 8.00
C ALA A 52 -12.34 0.99 7.40
N MET A 53 -12.26 1.05 6.08
CA MET A 53 -11.39 1.93 5.31
C MET A 53 -11.98 3.35 5.16
N THR A 54 -13.30 3.53 5.00
CA THR A 54 -13.95 4.84 4.85
C THR A 54 -13.83 5.70 6.10
N ASN A 55 -13.70 5.07 7.28
CA ASN A 55 -13.46 5.78 8.54
C ASN A 55 -11.97 6.08 8.79
N ALA A 56 -11.05 5.35 8.14
CA ALA A 56 -9.60 5.50 8.30
C ALA A 56 -8.96 6.34 7.18
N ILE A 57 -9.53 6.31 5.98
CA ILE A 57 -9.20 7.17 4.85
C ILE A 57 -9.92 8.49 5.08
N CYS A 58 -9.19 9.43 5.68
CA CYS A 58 -9.53 10.84 5.72
C CYS A 58 -10.22 11.26 4.40
N HIS A 59 -11.29 12.04 4.46
CA HIS A 59 -11.86 12.78 3.31
C HIS A 59 -10.88 13.80 2.68
N ARG A 60 -9.60 13.70 3.04
CA ARG A 60 -8.50 14.53 2.63
C ARG A 60 -7.37 13.60 2.19
N CYS A 61 -7.35 13.31 0.90
CA CYS A 61 -6.20 12.72 0.23
C CYS A 61 -5.13 13.83 0.15
N GLU A 62 -4.08 13.75 0.97
CA GLU A 62 -2.83 14.49 0.72
C GLU A 62 -2.03 13.71 -0.35
N GLY A 63 -2.64 13.53 -1.52
CA GLY A 63 -1.98 12.90 -2.66
C GLY A 63 -0.91 13.84 -3.19
N TYR A 64 0.33 13.34 -3.32
CA TYR A 64 1.41 14.07 -3.99
C TYR A 64 1.25 14.14 -5.52
N SER A 65 0.14 13.61 -6.05
CA SER A 65 -0.25 13.71 -7.46
C SER A 65 -1.73 14.06 -7.57
N ASN A 66 -2.04 14.96 -8.51
CA ASN A 66 -3.40 15.32 -8.87
C ASN A 66 -3.83 14.51 -10.11
N GLU A 67 -5.13 14.47 -10.40
CA GLU A 67 -5.72 13.73 -11.54
C GLU A 67 -5.45 14.39 -12.92
N TYR A 68 -4.62 15.43 -12.96
CA TYR A 68 -4.29 16.25 -14.13
C TYR A 68 -2.77 16.33 -14.41
N ASP A 69 -1.92 15.59 -13.68
CA ASP A 69 -0.47 15.44 -13.91
C ASP A 69 -0.10 14.00 -14.28
#